data_AF-A0A543JDX4-F1
#
_entry.id   AF-A0A543JDX4-F1
#
_cell.length_a   1.000
_cell.length_b   1.000
_cell.length_c   1.000
_cell.angle_alpha   90.00
_cell.angle_beta   90.00
_cell.angle_gamma   90.00
#
_symmetry.space_group_name_H-M   'P 1'
#
loop_
_entity.id
_entity.type
_entity.pdbx_description
1 polymer ?
#
loop_
_entity_poly.entity_id
_entity_poly.type
_entity_poly.pdbx_seq_one_letter_code
_entity_poly.pdbx_strand_id
1 'polypeptide(L)'
;MYGKPSYEELWDKALNAVESNRAGFTLKTGDVHTANDLSGLLGAFDQPTPTRRKLRPGTRTTVTVAELDTRLRRGKFGNGLRELLETLTGQPVVTTAERREIFAAELTKVGLAGHPWVGPWLDHCQKPRCMQSTEVRVTAQRCAAILTRLVLNPHTYPEEHTPLESLADIYTGDSAGLGPRRLVGQLVMRAVSSAHSKPIPTTTYERWLSWLRAGVIMDDQSTWDVFISHAHEDKIGFVRPLATALREAGLRVWYDEYTMVPGDSIRESIDKGIQRSQAGLLVMSPYFFRKFWTKQEVNGLFSMAAGQGTRLIPVLHGLDHEEFTRHSPMLADRYAIRSEVGVDAVVDGVLRAVGKHS
;
A
#
# COMPACT_ATOMS: atom_id res chain seq x y z
N MET A 1 -18.83 13.44 38.80
CA MET A 1 -20.27 13.10 38.71
C MET A 1 -20.60 12.29 37.45
N TYR A 2 -20.05 12.65 36.28
CA TYR A 2 -20.39 12.03 35.00
C TYR A 2 -19.48 10.86 34.56
N GLY A 3 -18.31 10.67 35.16
CA GLY A 3 -17.40 9.54 34.89
C GLY A 3 -17.68 8.28 35.72
N LYS A 4 -18.95 7.99 36.03
CA LYS A 4 -19.32 6.75 36.75
C LYS A 4 -19.36 5.57 35.77
N PRO A 5 -19.07 4.32 36.21
CA PRO A 5 -19.17 3.13 35.37
C PRO A 5 -20.56 2.95 34.73
N SER A 6 -21.62 3.39 35.42
CA SER A 6 -23.00 3.36 34.90
C SER A 6 -23.22 4.21 33.65
N TYR A 7 -22.32 5.14 33.32
CA TYR A 7 -22.41 5.98 32.12
C TYR A 7 -21.43 5.62 31.01
N GLU A 8 -20.55 4.63 31.21
CA GLU A 8 -19.50 4.27 30.25
C GLU A 8 -20.08 3.93 28.87
N GLU A 9 -21.07 3.02 28.81
CA GLU A 9 -21.73 2.65 27.54
C GLU A 9 -22.47 3.85 26.90
N LEU A 10 -23.02 4.77 27.72
CA LEU A 10 -23.67 5.98 27.20
C LEU A 10 -22.65 6.88 26.52
N TRP A 11 -21.52 7.14 27.16
CA TRP A 11 -20.51 8.05 26.65
C TRP A 11 -19.76 7.47 25.46
N ASP A 12 -19.47 6.17 25.44
CA ASP A 12 -18.89 5.51 24.27
C ASP A 12 -19.80 5.63 23.04
N LYS A 13 -21.11 5.40 23.23
CA LYS A 13 -22.08 5.52 22.14
C LYS A 13 -22.30 6.98 21.73
N ALA A 14 -22.30 7.91 22.68
CA ALA A 14 -22.40 9.34 22.42
C ALA A 14 -21.18 9.84 21.65
N LEU A 15 -19.97 9.45 22.06
CA LEU A 15 -18.72 9.75 21.37
C LEU A 15 -18.77 9.23 19.93
N ASN A 16 -19.08 7.96 19.74
CA ASN A 16 -19.19 7.37 18.40
C ASN A 16 -20.24 8.09 17.53
N ALA A 17 -21.37 8.46 18.11
CA ALA A 17 -22.42 9.19 17.41
C ALA A 17 -21.98 10.60 17.02
N VAL A 18 -21.35 11.34 17.93
CA VAL A 18 -20.81 12.68 17.66
C VAL A 18 -19.72 12.61 16.58
N GLU A 19 -18.72 11.75 16.74
CA GLU A 19 -17.63 11.59 15.77
C GLU A 19 -18.15 11.19 14.38
N SER A 20 -19.15 10.30 14.32
CA SER A 20 -19.77 9.85 13.08
C SER A 20 -20.87 10.79 12.54
N ASN A 21 -21.10 11.93 13.17
CA ASN A 21 -22.18 12.88 12.86
C ASN A 21 -23.57 12.22 12.76
N ARG A 22 -23.89 11.30 13.68
CA ARG A 22 -25.20 10.63 13.79
C ARG A 22 -26.13 11.46 14.68
N ALA A 23 -27.40 11.56 14.29
CA ALA A 23 -28.42 12.27 15.07
C ALA A 23 -28.73 11.63 16.44
N GLY A 24 -28.42 10.34 16.61
CA GLY A 24 -28.69 9.60 17.84
C GLY A 24 -28.12 8.19 17.80
N PHE A 25 -28.32 7.45 18.89
CA PHE A 25 -27.84 6.08 19.07
C PHE A 25 -28.78 5.28 19.98
N THR A 26 -28.67 3.96 19.94
CA THR A 26 -29.43 3.06 20.82
C THR A 26 -28.53 2.49 21.89
N LEU A 27 -28.98 2.59 23.14
CA LEU A 27 -28.34 2.04 24.33
C LEU A 27 -29.22 0.90 24.88
N LYS A 28 -28.62 -0.14 25.44
CA LYS A 28 -29.35 -1.14 26.22
C LYS A 28 -29.09 -0.83 27.68
N THR A 29 -30.10 -0.36 28.40
CA THR A 29 -29.95 -0.10 29.83
C THR A 29 -29.68 -1.44 30.53
N GLY A 30 -28.53 -1.58 31.18
CA GLY A 30 -28.10 -2.83 31.82
C GLY A 30 -28.93 -3.16 33.06
N ASP A 31 -28.30 -3.08 34.22
CA ASP A 31 -28.91 -3.36 35.51
C ASP A 31 -29.82 -2.23 36.02
N VAL A 32 -30.48 -2.47 37.15
CA VAL A 32 -31.39 -1.50 37.80
C VAL A 32 -30.66 -0.21 38.17
N HIS A 33 -29.41 -0.32 38.62
CA HIS A 33 -28.61 0.83 39.03
C HIS A 33 -28.30 1.75 37.85
N THR A 34 -27.80 1.17 36.75
CA THR A 34 -27.52 1.86 35.49
C THR A 34 -28.79 2.48 34.91
N ALA A 35 -29.91 1.75 34.90
CA ALA A 35 -31.18 2.28 34.42
C ALA A 35 -31.67 3.48 35.23
N ASN A 36 -31.47 3.49 36.57
CA ASN A 36 -31.82 4.62 37.43
C ASN A 36 -30.91 5.83 37.22
N ASP A 37 -29.59 5.61 37.16
CA ASP A 37 -28.61 6.68 36.89
C ASP A 37 -28.87 7.34 35.54
N LEU A 38 -29.03 6.54 34.48
CA LEU A 38 -29.38 7.03 33.14
C LEU A 38 -30.74 7.72 33.11
N SER A 39 -31.74 7.21 33.85
CA SER A 39 -33.04 7.88 33.98
C SER A 39 -32.94 9.22 34.69
N GLY A 40 -31.99 9.38 35.62
CA GLY A 40 -31.72 10.65 36.30
C GLY A 40 -31.05 11.66 35.37
N LEU A 41 -30.08 11.21 34.57
CA LEU A 41 -29.37 12.04 33.60
C LEU A 41 -30.24 12.44 32.39
N LEU A 42 -31.00 11.48 31.84
CA LEU A 42 -31.93 11.68 30.73
C LEU A 42 -33.30 12.19 31.21
N GLY A 43 -33.52 12.26 32.52
CA GLY A 43 -34.72 12.80 33.15
C GLY A 43 -34.66 14.32 33.31
N ALA A 44 -35.84 14.96 33.36
CA ALA A 44 -35.99 16.40 33.43
C ALA A 44 -35.39 17.00 34.73
N PHE A 45 -34.33 17.80 34.60
CA PHE A 45 -33.83 18.64 35.69
C PHE A 45 -34.74 19.84 35.98
N ASP A 46 -35.61 20.25 35.04
CA ASP A 46 -36.34 21.53 35.11
C ASP A 46 -37.87 21.47 34.89
N GLN A 47 -38.55 20.32 35.10
CA GLN A 47 -40.02 20.30 35.03
C GLN A 47 -40.67 19.99 36.39
N PRO A 48 -41.68 20.77 36.81
CA PRO A 48 -42.45 20.51 38.04
C PRO A 48 -43.26 19.20 37.94
N THR A 49 -43.33 18.58 36.76
CA THR A 49 -43.89 17.24 36.58
C THR A 49 -43.05 16.51 35.54
N PRO A 50 -42.12 15.61 35.93
CA PRO A 50 -41.35 14.87 34.95
C PRO A 50 -42.30 13.92 34.22
N THR A 51 -42.51 14.11 32.92
CA THR A 51 -43.11 13.08 32.06
C THR A 51 -42.13 11.91 31.99
N ARG A 52 -42.17 11.07 33.03
CA ARG A 52 -41.30 9.91 33.24
C ARG A 52 -41.44 8.96 32.05
N ARG A 53 -40.40 8.85 31.23
CA ARG A 53 -40.01 7.55 30.68
C ARG A 53 -38.87 7.02 31.54
N LYS A 54 -39.20 6.46 32.71
CA LYS A 54 -38.25 5.68 33.50
C LYS A 54 -37.70 4.59 32.59
N LEU A 55 -36.39 4.56 32.40
CA LEU A 55 -35.73 3.51 31.65
C LEU A 55 -35.87 2.22 32.45
N ARG A 56 -36.37 1.17 31.80
CA ARG A 56 -36.53 -0.14 32.43
C ARG A 56 -35.25 -0.95 32.21
N PRO A 57 -34.74 -1.65 33.21
CA PRO A 57 -33.58 -2.54 33.04
C PRO A 57 -33.78 -3.49 31.86
N GLY A 58 -32.73 -3.73 31.09
CA GLY A 58 -32.75 -4.56 29.89
C GLY A 58 -33.40 -3.94 28.65
N THR A 59 -34.05 -2.78 28.74
CA THR A 59 -34.72 -2.17 27.56
C THR A 59 -33.77 -1.41 26.66
N ARG A 60 -34.04 -1.46 25.34
CA ARG A 60 -33.35 -0.62 24.36
C ARG A 60 -34.02 0.74 24.31
N THR A 61 -33.21 1.78 24.41
CA THR A 61 -33.67 3.18 24.34
C THR A 61 -32.85 3.93 23.31
N THR A 62 -33.54 4.69 22.47
CA THR A 62 -32.91 5.63 21.53
C THR A 62 -32.71 6.97 22.23
N VAL A 63 -31.49 7.48 22.17
CA VAL A 63 -31.09 8.79 22.70
C VAL A 63 -30.64 9.63 21.53
N THR A 64 -31.12 10.87 21.43
CA THR A 64 -30.66 11.81 20.40
C THR A 64 -29.50 12.65 20.93
N VAL A 65 -28.55 12.97 20.06
CA VAL A 65 -27.37 13.77 20.41
C VAL A 65 -27.79 15.18 20.83
N ALA A 66 -28.73 15.80 20.12
CA ALA A 66 -29.24 17.14 20.40
C ALA A 66 -29.96 17.23 21.75
N GLU A 67 -30.75 16.21 22.11
CA GLU A 67 -31.44 16.16 23.41
C GLU A 67 -30.44 15.98 24.56
N LEU A 68 -29.43 15.13 24.38
CA LEU A 68 -28.38 14.92 25.38
C LEU A 68 -27.56 16.20 25.59
N ASP A 69 -27.17 16.90 24.51
CA ASP A 69 -26.47 18.19 24.58
C ASP A 69 -27.32 19.27 25.29
N THR A 70 -28.58 19.43 24.89
CA THR A 70 -29.50 20.41 25.52
C THR A 70 -29.64 20.16 27.03
N ARG A 71 -29.71 18.88 27.43
CA ARG A 71 -29.81 18.51 28.85
C ARG A 71 -28.54 18.78 29.63
N LEU A 72 -27.37 18.50 29.05
CA LEU A 72 -26.10 18.76 29.72
C LEU A 72 -25.88 20.26 29.94
N ARG A 73 -26.26 21.09 28.97
CA ARG A 73 -26.18 22.56 29.06
C ARG A 73 -27.10 23.13 30.14
N ARG A 74 -28.33 22.62 30.25
CA ARG A 74 -29.31 23.10 31.25
C ARG A 74 -29.10 22.50 32.64
N GLY A 75 -28.53 21.31 32.70
CA GLY A 75 -28.29 20.59 33.95
C GLY A 75 -27.05 21.07 34.70
N LYS A 76 -26.68 20.31 35.74
CA LYS A 76 -25.56 20.63 36.65
C LYS A 76 -24.18 20.70 35.98
N PHE A 77 -24.02 20.18 34.76
CA PHE A 77 -22.74 20.25 34.04
C PHE A 77 -22.51 21.65 33.43
N GLY A 78 -23.56 22.33 32.98
CA GLY A 78 -23.52 23.70 32.45
C GLY A 78 -22.87 23.85 31.07
N ASN A 79 -22.23 22.80 30.53
CA ASN A 79 -21.57 22.80 29.22
C ASN A 79 -22.22 21.78 28.27
N GLY A 80 -21.81 21.80 27.00
CA GLY A 80 -22.30 20.88 25.98
C GLY A 80 -21.77 19.45 26.12
N LEU A 81 -22.33 18.58 25.27
CA LEU A 81 -21.93 17.18 25.18
C LEU A 81 -20.49 17.02 24.70
N ARG A 82 -20.06 17.85 23.74
CA ARG A 82 -18.68 17.81 23.22
C ARG A 82 -17.68 18.06 24.34
N GLU A 83 -17.86 19.13 25.09
CA GLU A 83 -16.97 19.53 26.19
C GLU A 83 -16.93 18.46 27.29
N LEU A 84 -18.06 17.81 27.58
CA LEU A 84 -18.11 16.68 28.50
C LEU A 84 -17.26 15.51 28.00
N LEU A 85 -17.46 15.10 26.75
CA LEU A 85 -16.74 13.97 26.16
C LEU A 85 -15.23 14.23 26.12
N GLU A 86 -14.81 15.46 25.80
CA GLU A 86 -13.39 15.85 25.84
C GLU A 86 -12.83 15.79 27.26
N THR A 87 -13.59 16.24 28.26
CA THR A 87 -13.21 16.16 29.67
C THR A 87 -13.08 14.71 30.15
N LEU A 88 -13.97 13.83 29.71
CA LEU A 88 -13.99 12.42 30.12
C LEU A 88 -12.89 11.59 29.45
N THR A 89 -12.63 11.84 28.17
CA THR A 89 -11.63 11.09 27.39
C THR A 89 -10.22 11.67 27.52
N GLY A 90 -10.09 12.93 27.90
CA GLY A 90 -8.82 13.67 27.85
C GLY A 90 -8.33 13.95 26.42
N GLN A 91 -9.21 13.80 25.42
CA GLN A 91 -8.88 13.94 24.01
C GLN A 91 -9.88 14.87 23.31
N PRO A 92 -9.46 15.62 22.27
CA PRO A 92 -10.39 16.39 21.46
C PRO A 92 -11.37 15.45 20.76
N VAL A 93 -12.63 15.84 20.69
CA VAL A 93 -13.62 15.11 19.87
C VAL A 93 -13.52 15.67 18.45
N VAL A 94 -13.32 14.81 17.45
CA VAL A 94 -13.20 15.27 16.05
C VAL A 94 -14.20 14.51 15.20
N THR A 95 -15.13 15.25 14.60
CA THR A 95 -16.13 14.68 13.70
C THR A 95 -15.53 14.27 12.36
N THR A 96 -16.22 13.38 11.65
CA THR A 96 -15.87 12.99 10.27
C THR A 96 -15.78 14.20 9.31
N ALA A 97 -16.64 15.21 9.50
CA ALA A 97 -16.62 16.46 8.72
C ALA A 97 -15.39 17.32 9.07
N GLU A 98 -15.14 17.58 10.35
CA GLU A 98 -13.95 18.30 10.82
C GLU A 98 -12.66 17.59 10.38
N ARG A 99 -12.63 16.26 10.40
CA ARG A 99 -11.51 15.47 9.88
C ARG A 99 -11.28 15.75 8.40
N ARG A 100 -12.33 15.75 7.58
CA ARG A 100 -12.22 16.10 6.14
C ARG A 100 -11.63 17.49 5.97
N GLU A 101 -12.13 18.45 6.73
CA GLU A 101 -11.69 19.85 6.66
C GLU A 101 -10.23 20.02 7.07
N ILE A 102 -9.77 19.31 8.12
CA ILE A 102 -8.37 19.32 8.53
C ILE A 102 -7.47 18.82 7.40
N PHE A 103 -7.80 17.69 6.76
CA PHE A 103 -7.04 17.17 5.62
C PHE A 103 -7.06 18.13 4.42
N ALA A 104 -8.23 18.71 4.11
CA ALA A 104 -8.37 19.68 3.02
C ALA A 104 -7.56 20.96 3.27
N ALA A 105 -7.50 21.44 4.52
CA ALA A 105 -6.72 22.60 4.90
C ALA A 105 -5.22 22.36 4.73
N GLU A 106 -4.71 21.18 5.11
CA GLU A 106 -3.29 20.85 4.89
C GLU A 106 -2.95 20.72 3.40
N LEU A 107 -3.83 20.15 2.57
CA LEU A 107 -3.64 20.14 1.11
C LEU A 107 -3.64 21.54 0.49
N THR A 108 -4.46 22.45 1.02
CA THR A 108 -4.53 23.84 0.56
C THR A 108 -3.21 24.56 0.80
N LYS A 109 -2.60 24.37 1.97
CA LYS A 109 -1.29 24.96 2.32
C LYS A 109 -0.17 24.53 1.39
N VAL A 110 -0.23 23.30 0.88
CA VAL A 110 0.79 22.75 -0.04
C VAL A 110 0.40 22.88 -1.51
N GLY A 111 -0.69 23.59 -1.82
CA GLY A 111 -1.10 23.88 -3.20
C GLY A 111 -1.75 22.70 -3.95
N LEU A 112 -2.16 21.63 -3.27
CA LEU A 112 -2.72 20.44 -3.92
C LEU A 112 -4.26 20.43 -4.00
N ALA A 113 -4.94 21.35 -3.31
CA ALA A 113 -6.41 21.30 -3.14
C ALA A 113 -7.23 21.35 -4.45
N GLY A 114 -6.68 21.92 -5.53
CA GLY A 114 -7.39 22.06 -6.80
C GLY A 114 -7.41 20.80 -7.68
N HIS A 115 -6.71 19.72 -7.31
CA HIS A 115 -6.61 18.54 -8.16
C HIS A 115 -7.87 17.66 -8.11
N PRO A 116 -8.30 17.04 -9.24
CA PRO A 116 -9.53 16.25 -9.32
C PRO A 116 -9.58 15.05 -8.36
N TRP A 117 -8.43 14.48 -8.02
CA TRP A 117 -8.32 13.32 -7.13
C TRP A 117 -8.53 13.64 -5.65
N VAL A 118 -8.49 14.93 -5.26
CA VAL A 118 -8.57 15.37 -3.87
C VAL A 118 -9.92 15.02 -3.25
N GLY A 119 -11.02 15.28 -3.95
CA GLY A 119 -12.37 14.97 -3.45
C GLY A 119 -12.54 13.50 -3.06
N PRO A 120 -12.31 12.55 -3.99
CA PRO A 120 -12.35 11.12 -3.71
C PRO A 120 -11.38 10.69 -2.59
N TRP A 121 -10.18 11.26 -2.56
CA TRP A 121 -9.22 10.95 -1.50
C TRP A 121 -9.69 11.42 -0.12
N LEU A 122 -10.25 12.64 -0.03
CA LEU A 122 -10.78 13.17 1.22
C LEU A 122 -11.94 12.33 1.77
N ASP A 123 -12.72 11.65 0.92
CA ASP A 123 -13.76 10.71 1.37
C ASP A 123 -13.15 9.52 2.12
N HIS A 124 -11.99 9.04 1.68
CA HIS A 124 -11.23 8.01 2.38
C HIS A 124 -10.67 8.48 3.73
N CYS A 125 -10.30 9.76 3.84
CA CYS A 125 -9.77 10.37 5.07
C CYS A 125 -10.85 10.60 6.14
N GLN A 126 -12.14 10.63 5.79
CA GLN A 126 -13.22 10.79 6.77
C GLN A 126 -13.34 9.58 7.72
N LYS A 127 -13.19 8.35 7.20
CA LYS A 127 -13.39 7.10 7.94
C LYS A 127 -12.20 6.12 7.84
N PRO A 128 -10.99 6.52 8.25
CA PRO A 128 -9.89 5.59 8.44
C PRO A 128 -10.25 4.55 9.51
N ARG A 129 -9.79 3.30 9.32
CA ARG A 129 -10.07 2.20 10.24
C ARG A 129 -9.50 2.43 11.65
N CYS A 130 -8.38 3.15 11.77
CA CYS A 130 -7.66 3.35 13.02
C CYS A 130 -7.00 4.74 13.01
N MET A 131 -7.69 5.77 13.47
CA MET A 131 -7.10 7.11 13.66
C MET A 131 -7.69 7.73 14.91
N GLN A 132 -6.83 8.04 15.89
CA GLN A 132 -7.24 8.75 17.09
C GLN A 132 -7.46 10.22 16.79
N SER A 133 -8.37 10.86 17.52
CA SER A 133 -8.72 12.28 17.30
C SER A 133 -7.54 13.22 17.55
N THR A 134 -6.61 12.85 18.43
CA THR A 134 -5.34 13.57 18.68
C THR A 134 -4.35 13.53 17.51
N GLU A 135 -4.38 12.47 16.70
CA GLU A 135 -3.41 12.24 15.63
C GLU A 135 -3.83 12.82 14.27
N VAL A 136 -5.08 13.28 14.16
CA VAL A 136 -5.69 13.71 12.89
C VAL A 136 -4.83 14.78 12.20
N ARG A 137 -4.43 15.83 12.93
CA ARG A 137 -3.68 16.95 12.36
C ARG A 137 -2.27 16.55 11.93
N VAL A 138 -1.55 15.81 12.77
CA VAL A 138 -0.20 15.32 12.45
C VAL A 138 -0.24 14.38 11.25
N THR A 139 -1.24 13.49 11.18
CA THR A 139 -1.42 12.58 10.03
C THR A 139 -1.72 13.33 8.75
N ALA A 140 -2.60 14.35 8.81
CA ALA A 140 -2.92 15.19 7.67
C ALA A 140 -1.69 15.95 7.15
N GLN A 141 -0.89 16.53 8.05
CA GLN A 141 0.35 17.23 7.72
C GLN A 141 1.35 16.28 7.03
N ARG A 142 1.57 15.09 7.60
CA ARG A 142 2.46 14.07 7.01
C ARG A 142 1.99 13.65 5.62
N CYS A 143 0.70 13.36 5.46
CA CYS A 143 0.15 13.00 4.14
C CYS A 143 0.36 14.13 3.13
N ALA A 144 -0.01 15.38 3.47
CA ALA A 144 0.15 16.52 2.59
C ALA A 144 1.63 16.72 2.19
N ALA A 145 2.56 16.63 3.14
CA ALA A 145 3.99 16.77 2.89
C ALA A 145 4.57 15.65 2.01
N ILE A 146 4.07 14.42 2.13
CA ILE A 146 4.50 13.30 1.28
C ILE A 146 3.95 13.47 -0.14
N LEU A 147 2.68 13.86 -0.27
CA LEU A 147 2.01 14.00 -1.57
C LEU A 147 2.66 15.04 -2.47
N THR A 148 3.31 16.07 -1.92
CA THR A 148 4.08 17.05 -2.73
C THR A 148 5.33 16.47 -3.37
N ARG A 149 5.82 15.33 -2.89
CA ARG A 149 7.00 14.64 -3.44
C ARG A 149 6.65 13.58 -4.48
N LEU A 150 5.37 13.32 -4.69
CA LEU A 150 4.90 12.26 -5.58
C LEU A 150 4.49 12.80 -6.95
N VAL A 151 4.66 11.97 -7.97
CA VAL A 151 4.08 12.20 -9.29
C VAL A 151 2.62 11.77 -9.29
N LEU A 152 1.72 12.73 -9.11
CA LEU A 152 0.26 12.52 -9.03
C LEU A 152 -0.48 12.89 -10.33
N ASN A 153 0.24 13.33 -11.36
CA ASN A 153 -0.34 13.51 -12.69
C ASN A 153 -0.22 12.19 -13.48
N PRO A 154 -1.34 11.57 -13.90
CA PRO A 154 -1.31 10.29 -14.62
C PRO A 154 -0.65 10.36 -16.00
N HIS A 155 -0.46 11.55 -16.54
CA HIS A 155 0.18 11.78 -17.84
C HIS A 155 1.66 12.13 -17.73
N THR A 156 2.20 12.17 -16.52
CA THR A 156 3.62 12.48 -16.27
C THR A 156 4.36 11.20 -15.90
N TYR A 157 5.47 10.94 -16.58
CA TYR A 157 6.39 9.87 -16.21
C TYR A 157 7.48 10.43 -15.28
N PRO A 158 7.76 9.80 -14.13
CA PRO A 158 8.84 10.23 -13.25
C PRO A 158 10.22 10.00 -13.90
N GLU A 159 11.00 11.07 -14.04
CA GLU A 159 12.39 10.99 -14.51
C GLU A 159 13.32 10.45 -13.40
N GLU A 160 13.03 10.82 -12.16
CA GLU A 160 13.76 10.40 -10.97
C GLU A 160 12.84 9.62 -10.02
N HIS A 161 13.44 8.69 -9.27
CA HIS A 161 12.72 7.85 -8.33
C HIS A 161 13.31 7.99 -6.93
N THR A 162 12.44 8.20 -5.93
CA THR A 162 12.84 8.27 -4.53
C THR A 162 12.64 6.91 -3.85
N PRO A 163 13.61 6.39 -3.08
CA PRO A 163 13.43 5.20 -2.25
C PRO A 163 12.27 5.34 -1.24
N LEU A 164 11.40 4.33 -1.15
CA LEU A 164 10.25 4.32 -0.24
C LEU A 164 10.68 4.41 1.22
N GLU A 165 11.75 3.70 1.61
CA GLU A 165 12.29 3.76 2.97
C GLU A 165 12.79 5.16 3.31
N SER A 166 13.54 5.80 2.41
CA SER A 166 14.01 7.18 2.62
C SER A 166 12.84 8.15 2.71
N LEU A 167 11.83 8.01 1.85
CA LEU A 167 10.62 8.83 1.92
C LEU A 167 9.87 8.61 3.24
N ALA A 168 9.75 7.36 3.69
CA ALA A 168 9.08 7.04 4.95
C ALA A 168 9.83 7.60 6.16
N ASP A 169 11.14 7.43 6.20
CA ASP A 169 11.99 7.92 7.28
C ASP A 169 11.91 9.45 7.41
N ILE A 170 12.06 10.18 6.30
CA ILE A 170 12.00 11.65 6.27
C ILE A 170 10.67 12.20 6.83
N TYR A 171 9.54 11.63 6.42
CA TYR A 171 8.23 12.22 6.72
C TYR A 171 7.53 11.59 7.92
N THR A 172 7.96 10.42 8.37
CA THR A 172 7.30 9.70 9.47
C THR A 172 8.23 9.39 10.64
N GLY A 173 9.56 9.44 10.46
CA GLY A 173 10.56 9.00 11.42
C GLY A 173 10.62 7.47 11.58
N ASP A 174 10.04 6.74 10.64
CA ASP A 174 9.97 5.27 10.60
C ASP A 174 10.16 4.83 9.14
N SER A 175 11.24 4.09 8.84
CA SER A 175 11.50 3.56 7.49
C SER A 175 10.37 2.65 6.98
N ALA A 176 9.59 2.05 7.88
CA ALA A 176 8.41 1.26 7.55
C ALA A 176 7.10 2.08 7.56
N GLY A 177 7.16 3.40 7.78
CA GLY A 177 6.02 4.29 8.01
C GLY A 177 5.03 4.41 6.85
N LEU A 178 5.48 4.10 5.62
CA LEU A 178 4.65 4.02 4.41
C LEU A 178 4.23 2.60 4.03
N GLY A 179 4.47 1.62 4.90
CA GLY A 179 4.07 0.24 4.70
C GLY A 179 2.54 0.04 4.66
N PRO A 180 2.06 -1.11 4.15
CA PRO A 180 0.63 -1.39 3.94
C PRO A 180 -0.18 -1.50 5.25
N ARG A 181 0.50 -1.71 6.38
CA ARG A 181 -0.13 -1.79 7.72
C ARG A 181 -0.09 -0.45 8.47
N ARG A 182 0.53 0.59 7.90
CA ARG A 182 0.61 1.92 8.51
C ARG A 182 -0.49 2.83 7.97
N LEU A 183 -1.08 3.64 8.85
CA LEU A 183 -2.17 4.55 8.47
C LEU A 183 -1.74 5.56 7.39
N VAL A 184 -0.58 6.21 7.57
CA VAL A 184 -0.04 7.16 6.58
C VAL A 184 0.19 6.47 5.24
N GLY A 185 0.85 5.30 5.23
CA GLY A 185 1.04 4.49 4.03
C GLY A 185 -0.28 4.14 3.31
N GLN A 186 -1.32 3.73 4.05
CA GLN A 186 -2.63 3.43 3.49
C GLN A 186 -3.30 4.68 2.87
N LEU A 187 -3.23 5.83 3.54
CA LEU A 187 -3.83 7.07 3.05
C LEU A 187 -3.10 7.61 1.82
N VAL A 188 -1.75 7.58 1.82
CA VAL A 188 -0.94 7.98 0.65
C VAL A 188 -1.21 7.05 -0.53
N MET A 189 -1.26 5.74 -0.31
CA MET A 189 -1.57 4.78 -1.38
C MET A 189 -2.96 5.01 -2.00
N ARG A 190 -3.96 5.39 -1.18
CA ARG A 190 -5.29 5.76 -1.68
C ARG A 190 -5.27 7.06 -2.49
N ALA A 191 -4.43 8.03 -2.11
CA ALA A 191 -4.24 9.25 -2.89
C ALA A 191 -3.65 8.93 -4.25
N VAL A 192 -2.58 8.13 -4.29
CA VAL A 192 -1.94 7.67 -5.54
C VAL A 192 -2.94 6.92 -6.42
N SER A 193 -3.71 6.00 -5.84
CA SER A 193 -4.75 5.26 -6.58
C SER A 193 -5.80 6.21 -7.18
N SER A 194 -6.25 7.20 -6.40
CA SER A 194 -7.23 8.21 -6.85
C SER A 194 -6.66 9.11 -7.95
N ALA A 195 -5.41 9.57 -7.79
CA ALA A 195 -4.70 10.42 -8.74
C ALA A 195 -4.50 9.75 -10.09
N HIS A 196 -4.18 8.46 -10.08
CA HIS A 196 -3.97 7.66 -11.29
C HIS A 196 -5.24 6.97 -11.82
N SER A 197 -6.40 7.20 -11.19
CA SER A 197 -7.67 6.54 -11.53
C SER A 197 -7.55 5.00 -11.59
N LYS A 198 -6.86 4.42 -10.61
CA LYS A 198 -6.63 2.98 -10.46
C LYS A 198 -7.32 2.43 -9.22
N PRO A 199 -7.70 1.14 -9.20
CA PRO A 199 -8.21 0.50 -8.00
C PRO A 199 -7.15 0.50 -6.90
N ILE A 200 -7.60 0.48 -5.64
CA ILE A 200 -6.72 0.35 -4.48
C ILE A 200 -5.99 -1.01 -4.58
N PRO A 201 -4.66 -1.04 -4.53
CA PRO A 201 -3.90 -2.25 -4.75
C PRO A 201 -4.09 -3.27 -3.62
N THR A 202 -4.37 -4.51 -4.00
CA THR A 202 -4.58 -5.63 -3.09
C THR A 202 -3.34 -6.50 -2.96
N THR A 203 -2.57 -6.63 -4.04
CA THR A 203 -1.33 -7.42 -4.07
C THR A 203 -0.08 -6.57 -3.84
N THR A 204 1.04 -7.24 -3.55
CA THR A 204 2.35 -6.56 -3.46
C THR A 204 2.78 -5.95 -4.79
N TYR A 205 2.49 -6.63 -5.91
CA TYR A 205 2.84 -6.14 -7.25
C TYR A 205 2.05 -4.89 -7.65
N GLU A 206 0.75 -4.87 -7.39
CA GLU A 206 -0.08 -3.69 -7.66
C GLU A 206 0.36 -2.48 -6.83
N ARG A 207 0.80 -2.70 -5.58
CA ARG A 207 1.38 -1.66 -4.72
C ARG A 207 2.69 -1.14 -5.30
N TRP A 208 3.57 -2.03 -5.74
CA TRP A 208 4.82 -1.66 -6.39
C TRP A 208 4.57 -0.78 -7.63
N LEU A 209 3.67 -1.20 -8.52
CA LEU A 209 3.29 -0.41 -9.70
C LEU A 209 2.74 0.97 -9.34
N SER A 210 1.97 1.06 -8.26
CA SER A 210 1.41 2.32 -7.79
C SER A 210 2.49 3.27 -7.28
N TRP A 211 3.44 2.77 -6.48
CA TRP A 211 4.59 3.56 -6.05
C TRP A 211 5.47 3.99 -7.21
N LEU A 212 5.75 3.08 -8.16
CA LEU A 212 6.57 3.37 -9.34
C LEU A 212 5.98 4.53 -10.15
N ARG A 213 4.67 4.49 -10.43
CA ARG A 213 3.96 5.58 -11.11
C ARG A 213 3.98 6.90 -10.34
N ALA A 214 4.12 6.83 -9.02
CA ALA A 214 4.23 7.99 -8.15
C ALA A 214 5.67 8.54 -8.03
N GLY A 215 6.63 8.02 -8.80
CA GLY A 215 8.04 8.42 -8.69
C GLY A 215 8.74 7.86 -7.44
N VAL A 216 8.20 6.78 -6.88
CA VAL A 216 8.76 6.13 -5.69
C VAL A 216 9.18 4.71 -6.07
N ILE A 217 10.43 4.39 -5.83
CA ILE A 217 10.91 3.02 -5.91
C ILE A 217 10.87 2.42 -4.51
N MET A 218 10.31 1.23 -4.37
CA MET A 218 10.46 0.50 -3.11
C MET A 218 11.90 0.00 -3.06
N ASP A 219 12.78 0.74 -2.40
CA ASP A 219 14.11 0.26 -2.06
C ASP A 219 13.96 -0.51 -0.75
N ASP A 220 13.70 -1.80 -0.89
CA ASP A 220 14.54 -2.73 -0.17
C ASP A 220 15.24 -3.57 -1.24
N GLN A 221 16.12 -4.45 -0.81
CA GLN A 221 16.69 -5.53 -1.59
C GLN A 221 15.63 -6.52 -2.11
N SER A 222 14.67 -6.05 -2.90
CA SER A 222 13.74 -6.84 -3.69
C SER A 222 14.51 -7.40 -4.86
N THR A 223 15.49 -8.25 -4.52
CA THR A 223 16.06 -9.23 -5.42
C THR A 223 14.88 -9.90 -6.11
N TRP A 224 14.71 -9.68 -7.41
CA TRP A 224 13.90 -10.58 -8.19
C TRP A 224 14.46 -11.97 -7.94
N ASP A 225 13.59 -12.96 -7.78
CA ASP A 225 14.11 -14.32 -7.69
C ASP A 225 14.82 -14.63 -9.03
N VAL A 226 14.27 -14.11 -10.13
CA VAL A 226 14.77 -14.34 -11.49
C VAL A 226 14.55 -13.12 -12.38
N PHE A 227 15.55 -12.77 -13.19
CA PHE A 227 15.34 -11.96 -14.39
C PHE A 227 15.41 -12.77 -15.68
N ILE A 228 14.77 -12.32 -16.76
CA ILE A 228 14.85 -12.96 -18.08
C ILE A 228 15.32 -11.96 -19.14
N SER A 229 16.54 -12.15 -19.63
CA SER A 229 17.10 -11.42 -20.76
C SER A 229 16.84 -12.18 -22.07
N HIS A 230 16.26 -11.52 -23.07
CA HIS A 230 15.77 -12.17 -24.30
C HIS A 230 15.62 -11.21 -25.48
N ALA A 231 15.70 -11.73 -26.72
CA ALA A 231 15.38 -10.99 -27.94
C ALA A 231 13.90 -10.58 -27.98
N HIS A 232 13.59 -9.39 -28.54
CA HIS A 232 12.21 -8.93 -28.72
C HIS A 232 11.37 -9.99 -29.43
N GLU A 233 11.97 -10.63 -30.42
CA GLU A 233 11.42 -11.67 -31.27
C GLU A 233 10.98 -12.92 -30.48
N ASP A 234 11.68 -13.24 -29.38
CA ASP A 234 11.39 -14.42 -28.54
C ASP A 234 10.28 -14.15 -27.50
N LYS A 235 9.87 -12.89 -27.34
CA LYS A 235 8.97 -12.45 -26.25
C LYS A 235 7.64 -13.17 -26.25
N ILE A 236 6.98 -13.22 -27.40
CA ILE A 236 5.62 -13.75 -27.54
C ILE A 236 5.64 -15.29 -27.53
N GLY A 237 6.58 -15.89 -28.28
CA GLY A 237 6.60 -17.33 -28.51
C GLY A 237 7.09 -18.16 -27.32
N PHE A 238 8.01 -17.63 -26.51
CA PHE A 238 8.66 -18.42 -25.46
C PHE A 238 8.73 -17.72 -24.10
N VAL A 239 9.13 -16.45 -24.07
CA VAL A 239 9.45 -15.78 -22.79
C VAL A 239 8.21 -15.45 -21.97
N ARG A 240 7.12 -15.01 -22.60
CA ARG A 240 5.86 -14.74 -21.89
C ARG A 240 5.27 -16.01 -21.26
N PRO A 241 5.17 -17.16 -21.97
CA PRO A 241 4.81 -18.43 -21.34
C PRO A 241 5.73 -18.81 -20.16
N LEU A 242 7.05 -18.73 -20.36
CA LEU A 242 8.03 -19.06 -19.32
C LEU A 242 7.89 -18.19 -18.07
N ALA A 243 7.76 -16.88 -18.24
CA ALA A 243 7.62 -15.97 -17.12
C ALA A 243 6.29 -16.15 -16.38
N THR A 244 5.23 -16.57 -17.09
CA THR A 244 3.95 -16.91 -16.48
C THR A 244 4.12 -18.15 -15.60
N ALA A 245 4.72 -19.22 -16.12
CA ALA A 245 4.98 -20.44 -15.36
C ALA A 245 5.88 -20.21 -14.13
N LEU A 246 6.94 -19.41 -14.26
CA LEU A 246 7.80 -19.05 -13.13
C LEU A 246 7.05 -18.26 -12.04
N ARG A 247 6.11 -17.39 -12.42
CA ARG A 247 5.25 -16.65 -11.47
C ARG A 247 4.23 -17.56 -10.80
N GLU A 248 3.65 -18.50 -11.54
CA GLU A 248 2.76 -19.54 -11.01
C GLU A 248 3.49 -20.44 -10.01
N ALA A 249 4.79 -20.68 -10.22
CA ALA A 249 5.68 -21.34 -9.28
C ALA A 249 6.10 -20.46 -8.07
N GLY A 250 5.52 -19.27 -7.91
CA GLY A 250 5.74 -18.40 -6.75
C GLY A 250 7.00 -17.53 -6.82
N LEU A 251 7.63 -17.39 -7.99
CA LEU A 251 8.80 -16.54 -8.17
C LEU A 251 8.44 -15.10 -8.55
N ARG A 252 9.22 -14.15 -8.03
CA ARG A 252 9.25 -12.76 -8.49
C ARG A 252 10.10 -12.69 -9.75
N VAL A 253 9.46 -12.45 -10.90
CA VAL A 253 10.10 -12.45 -12.22
C VAL A 253 10.09 -11.06 -12.88
N TRP A 254 11.28 -10.60 -13.27
CA TRP A 254 11.51 -9.39 -14.07
C TRP A 254 11.85 -9.74 -15.52
N TYR A 255 11.02 -9.29 -16.48
CA TYR A 255 11.29 -9.54 -17.92
C TYR A 255 10.70 -8.51 -18.90
N ASP A 256 9.94 -7.51 -18.47
CA ASP A 256 9.10 -6.69 -19.39
C ASP A 256 9.52 -5.22 -19.54
N GLU A 257 10.64 -4.79 -18.94
CA GLU A 257 11.08 -3.38 -18.98
C GLU A 257 12.00 -3.03 -20.17
N TYR A 258 12.57 -4.00 -20.89
CA TYR A 258 13.42 -3.74 -22.05
C TYR A 258 13.18 -4.78 -23.13
N THR A 259 12.16 -4.53 -23.95
CA THR A 259 12.02 -5.32 -25.17
C THR A 259 13.04 -4.79 -26.17
N MET A 260 14.11 -5.54 -26.42
CA MET A 260 15.30 -5.03 -27.11
C MET A 260 15.02 -4.59 -28.56
N VAL A 261 15.07 -3.29 -28.82
CA VAL A 261 15.03 -2.70 -30.17
C VAL A 261 16.47 -2.51 -30.68
N PRO A 262 16.76 -2.59 -31.99
CA PRO A 262 18.08 -2.22 -32.50
C PRO A 262 18.50 -0.82 -32.03
N GLY A 263 19.56 -0.73 -31.24
CA GLY A 263 20.06 0.52 -30.63
C GLY A 263 20.09 0.53 -29.10
N ASP A 264 19.37 -0.37 -28.43
CA ASP A 264 19.41 -0.50 -26.96
C ASP A 264 20.70 -1.20 -26.47
N SER A 265 21.26 -0.73 -25.35
CA SER A 265 22.39 -1.38 -24.68
C SER A 265 21.93 -2.64 -23.95
N ILE A 266 22.01 -3.79 -24.63
CA ILE A 266 21.67 -5.10 -24.06
C ILE A 266 22.47 -5.39 -22.78
N ARG A 267 23.70 -4.88 -22.73
CA ARG A 267 24.58 -4.96 -21.56
C ARG A 267 24.00 -4.26 -20.34
N GLU A 268 23.51 -3.04 -20.48
CA GLU A 268 22.92 -2.30 -19.34
C GLU A 268 21.70 -2.98 -18.75
N SER A 269 20.86 -3.60 -19.58
CA SER A 269 19.71 -4.37 -19.09
C SER A 269 20.15 -5.61 -18.30
N ILE A 270 21.20 -6.29 -18.74
CA ILE A 270 21.75 -7.46 -18.05
C ILE A 270 22.44 -7.02 -16.75
N ASP A 271 23.20 -5.93 -16.76
CA ASP A 271 23.86 -5.37 -15.57
C ASP A 271 22.83 -5.01 -14.49
N LYS A 272 21.72 -4.37 -14.88
CA LYS A 272 20.58 -4.08 -13.98
C LYS A 272 19.96 -5.37 -13.44
N GLY A 273 19.79 -6.39 -14.28
CA GLY A 273 19.26 -7.70 -13.88
C GLY A 273 20.14 -8.41 -12.87
N ILE A 274 21.46 -8.38 -13.08
CA ILE A 274 22.45 -9.02 -12.21
C ILE A 274 22.46 -8.35 -10.84
N GLN A 275 22.42 -7.01 -10.78
CA GLN A 275 22.42 -6.27 -9.52
C GLN A 275 21.13 -6.46 -8.70
N ARG A 276 20.02 -6.81 -9.36
CA ARG A 276 18.69 -6.79 -8.77
C ARG A 276 18.03 -8.17 -8.69
N SER A 277 18.76 -9.26 -8.93
CA SER A 277 18.15 -10.61 -8.92
C SER A 277 19.08 -11.68 -8.34
N GLN A 278 18.51 -12.76 -7.81
CA GLN A 278 19.28 -13.92 -7.30
C GLN A 278 19.81 -14.80 -8.44
N ALA A 279 19.00 -14.94 -9.49
CA ALA A 279 19.35 -15.63 -10.71
C ALA A 279 18.91 -14.84 -11.95
N GLY A 280 19.52 -15.16 -13.09
CA GLY A 280 19.16 -14.61 -14.39
C GLY A 280 19.07 -15.70 -15.44
N LEU A 281 18.00 -15.68 -16.23
CA LEU A 281 17.87 -16.47 -17.45
C LEU A 281 18.34 -15.65 -18.64
N LEU A 282 19.31 -16.18 -19.37
CA LEU A 282 19.79 -15.59 -20.62
C LEU A 282 19.29 -16.45 -21.79
N VAL A 283 18.24 -15.97 -22.47
CA VAL A 283 17.64 -16.67 -23.62
C VAL A 283 18.51 -16.43 -24.85
N MET A 284 19.25 -17.47 -25.21
CA MET A 284 20.17 -17.51 -26.33
C MET A 284 19.48 -18.13 -27.54
N SER A 285 19.00 -17.27 -28.43
CA SER A 285 18.35 -17.62 -29.69
C SER A 285 19.16 -17.13 -30.89
N PRO A 286 18.80 -17.50 -32.14
CA PRO A 286 19.40 -16.88 -33.32
C PRO A 286 19.27 -15.35 -33.30
N TYR A 287 18.17 -14.81 -32.77
CA TYR A 287 17.95 -13.37 -32.65
C TYR A 287 18.86 -12.72 -31.61
N PHE A 288 19.18 -13.43 -30.53
CA PHE A 288 20.14 -12.97 -29.51
C PHE A 288 21.55 -12.77 -30.12
N PHE A 289 22.04 -13.74 -30.88
CA PHE A 289 23.39 -13.68 -31.49
C PHE A 289 23.49 -12.71 -32.67
N ARG A 290 22.38 -12.40 -33.36
CA ARG A 290 22.35 -11.39 -34.43
C ARG A 290 22.60 -9.96 -33.94
N LYS A 291 22.43 -9.67 -32.64
CA LYS A 291 22.63 -8.33 -32.07
C LYS A 291 24.10 -8.01 -31.73
N PHE A 292 25.04 -8.55 -32.51
CA PHE A 292 26.49 -8.29 -32.46
C PHE A 292 27.19 -8.55 -31.12
N TRP A 293 26.76 -9.55 -30.34
CA TRP A 293 27.51 -9.99 -29.16
C TRP A 293 28.79 -10.72 -29.55
N THR A 294 29.93 -10.18 -29.16
CA THR A 294 31.21 -10.88 -29.30
C THR A 294 31.35 -11.98 -28.25
N LYS A 295 32.19 -12.99 -28.53
CA LYS A 295 32.53 -14.05 -27.57
C LYS A 295 33.05 -13.49 -26.24
N GLN A 296 33.81 -12.40 -26.30
CA GLN A 296 34.40 -11.75 -25.13
C GLN A 296 33.34 -11.08 -24.26
N GLU A 297 32.33 -10.45 -24.86
CA GLU A 297 31.26 -9.79 -24.11
C GLU A 297 30.35 -10.78 -23.38
N VAL A 298 29.97 -11.87 -24.03
CA VAL A 298 29.16 -12.92 -23.38
C VAL A 298 29.95 -13.52 -22.20
N ASN A 299 31.23 -13.83 -22.38
CA ASN A 299 32.07 -14.32 -21.29
C ASN A 299 32.19 -13.30 -20.14
N GLY A 300 32.34 -12.01 -20.46
CA GLY A 300 32.38 -10.92 -19.49
C GLY A 300 31.13 -10.85 -18.61
N LEU A 301 29.94 -11.07 -19.19
CA LEU A 301 28.68 -11.11 -18.43
C LEU A 301 28.67 -12.23 -17.40
N PHE A 302 29.09 -13.43 -17.79
CA PHE A 302 29.13 -14.57 -16.87
C PHE A 302 30.14 -14.37 -15.74
N SER A 303 31.30 -13.79 -16.04
CA SER A 303 32.30 -13.46 -15.02
C SER A 303 31.82 -12.38 -14.06
N MET A 304 31.14 -11.34 -14.58
CA MET A 304 30.56 -10.28 -13.77
C MET A 304 29.42 -10.79 -12.88
N ALA A 305 28.51 -11.61 -13.42
CA ALA A 305 27.44 -12.23 -12.65
C ALA A 305 27.99 -13.08 -11.51
N ALA A 306 29.02 -13.89 -11.78
CA ALA A 306 29.70 -14.69 -10.76
C ALA A 306 30.36 -13.80 -9.69
N GLY A 307 31.00 -12.69 -10.08
CA GLY A 307 31.58 -11.71 -9.16
C GLY A 307 30.55 -11.01 -8.26
N GLN A 308 29.31 -10.85 -8.72
CA GLN A 308 28.21 -10.27 -7.95
C GLN A 308 27.36 -11.32 -7.19
N GLY A 309 27.72 -12.61 -7.26
CA GLY A 309 26.98 -13.69 -6.59
C GLY A 309 25.67 -14.08 -7.27
N THR A 310 25.38 -13.54 -8.46
CA THR A 310 24.17 -13.83 -9.24
C THR A 310 24.39 -15.00 -10.18
N ARG A 311 23.49 -16.00 -10.15
CA ARG A 311 23.59 -17.17 -11.03
C ARG A 311 22.97 -16.87 -12.40
N LEU A 312 23.80 -16.72 -13.41
CA LEU A 312 23.34 -16.60 -14.80
C LEU A 312 23.22 -17.99 -15.44
N ILE A 313 22.01 -18.31 -15.92
CA ILE A 313 21.63 -19.61 -16.49
C ILE A 313 21.34 -19.41 -17.98
N PRO A 314 22.14 -20.02 -18.87
CA PRO A 314 21.86 -19.97 -20.30
C PRO A 314 20.66 -20.86 -20.66
N VAL A 315 19.74 -20.32 -21.46
CA VAL A 315 18.61 -21.04 -22.03
C VAL A 315 18.76 -21.03 -23.55
N LEU A 316 19.03 -22.19 -24.15
CA LEU A 316 19.13 -22.34 -25.61
C LEU A 316 17.73 -22.40 -26.20
N HIS A 317 17.43 -21.49 -27.13
CA HIS A 317 16.13 -21.40 -27.76
C HIS A 317 16.23 -21.40 -29.29
N GLY A 318 15.82 -22.51 -29.91
CA GLY A 318 15.83 -22.61 -31.38
C GLY A 318 17.22 -22.59 -32.01
N LEU A 319 18.22 -23.10 -31.27
CA LEU A 319 19.60 -23.32 -31.74
C LEU A 319 19.96 -24.79 -31.60
N ASP A 320 20.72 -25.31 -32.56
CA ASP A 320 21.35 -26.61 -32.39
C ASP A 320 22.68 -26.50 -31.60
N HIS A 321 23.21 -27.66 -31.18
CA HIS A 321 24.42 -27.70 -30.36
C HIS A 321 25.66 -27.23 -31.11
N GLU A 322 25.70 -27.41 -32.44
CA GLU A 322 26.84 -27.03 -33.28
C GLU A 322 26.88 -25.51 -33.47
N GLU A 323 25.74 -24.89 -33.74
CA GLU A 323 25.55 -23.43 -33.81
C GLU A 323 25.91 -22.79 -32.47
N PHE A 324 25.42 -23.32 -31.35
CA PHE A 324 25.75 -22.81 -30.03
C PHE A 324 27.26 -22.88 -29.73
N THR A 325 27.89 -24.03 -30.01
CA THR A 325 29.33 -24.24 -29.81
C THR A 325 30.15 -23.29 -30.69
N ARG A 326 29.71 -23.02 -31.92
CA ARG A 326 30.35 -22.06 -32.83
C ARG A 326 30.32 -20.64 -32.27
N HIS A 327 29.19 -20.26 -31.68
CA HIS A 327 28.98 -18.95 -31.07
C HIS A 327 29.69 -18.81 -29.72
N SER A 328 29.74 -19.83 -28.87
CA SER A 328 30.33 -19.75 -27.53
C SER A 328 30.89 -21.10 -27.03
N PRO A 329 32.07 -21.53 -27.49
CA PRO A 329 32.66 -22.82 -27.12
C PRO A 329 32.82 -23.02 -25.61
N MET A 330 33.17 -21.97 -24.86
CA MET A 330 33.35 -22.06 -23.40
C MET A 330 32.04 -22.20 -22.61
N LEU A 331 30.90 -21.91 -23.23
CA LEU A 331 29.58 -22.11 -22.63
C LEU A 331 28.98 -23.47 -22.99
N ALA A 332 29.54 -24.17 -23.98
CA ALA A 332 29.15 -25.54 -24.34
C ALA A 332 29.39 -26.53 -23.19
N ASP A 333 30.41 -26.27 -22.36
CA ASP A 333 30.74 -27.07 -21.17
C ASP A 333 29.90 -26.68 -19.94
N ARG A 334 29.11 -25.59 -19.99
CA ARG A 334 28.21 -25.18 -18.90
C ARG A 334 26.82 -25.79 -19.11
N TYR A 335 26.18 -26.19 -18.01
CA TYR A 335 24.79 -26.68 -18.05
C TYR A 335 23.85 -25.58 -18.58
N ALA A 336 23.45 -25.70 -19.84
CA ALA A 336 22.42 -24.88 -20.48
C ALA A 336 21.10 -25.64 -20.54
N ILE A 337 19.99 -24.96 -20.25
CA ILE A 337 18.67 -25.56 -20.38
C ILE A 337 18.19 -25.36 -21.81
N ARG A 338 17.72 -26.43 -22.45
CA ARG A 338 17.17 -26.37 -23.79
C ARG A 338 15.68 -26.09 -23.74
N SER A 339 15.23 -25.07 -24.47
CA SER A 339 13.81 -24.70 -24.54
C SER A 339 12.94 -25.84 -25.09
N GLU A 340 13.51 -26.70 -25.93
CA GLU A 340 12.85 -27.85 -26.56
C GLU A 340 12.46 -28.94 -25.54
N VAL A 341 13.05 -28.94 -24.34
CA VAL A 341 12.71 -29.87 -23.26
C VAL A 341 11.41 -29.44 -22.55
N GLY A 342 10.94 -28.22 -22.81
CA GLY A 342 9.70 -27.68 -22.28
C GLY A 342 9.91 -26.63 -21.19
N VAL A 343 8.89 -25.77 -21.01
CA VAL A 343 8.91 -24.67 -20.01
C VAL A 343 9.06 -25.20 -18.59
N ASP A 344 8.44 -26.33 -18.26
CA ASP A 344 8.47 -26.92 -16.92
C ASP A 344 9.91 -27.31 -16.49
N ALA A 345 10.69 -27.86 -17.42
CA ALA A 345 12.09 -28.20 -17.15
C ALA A 345 12.96 -26.95 -16.87
N VAL A 346 12.63 -25.83 -17.52
CA VAL A 346 13.27 -24.53 -17.24
C VAL A 346 12.87 -24.03 -15.86
N VAL A 347 11.58 -24.11 -15.50
CA VAL A 347 11.08 -23.72 -14.17
C VAL A 347 11.77 -24.53 -13.07
N ASP A 348 11.85 -25.84 -13.21
CA ASP A 348 12.52 -26.73 -12.25
C ASP A 348 14.00 -26.40 -12.08
N GLY A 349 14.70 -26.16 -13.19
CA GLY A 349 16.10 -25.75 -13.18
C GLY A 349 16.32 -24.44 -12.42
N VAL A 350 15.41 -23.50 -12.59
CA VAL A 350 15.45 -22.19 -11.95
C VAL A 350 15.12 -22.28 -10.46
N LEU A 351 14.09 -23.05 -10.07
CA LEU A 351 13.74 -23.30 -8.67
C LEU A 351 14.93 -23.86 -7.88
N ARG A 352 15.64 -24.85 -8.46
CA ARG A 352 16.89 -25.37 -7.88
C ARG A 352 17.97 -24.30 -7.77
N ALA A 353 18.09 -23.42 -8.76
CA ALA A 353 19.12 -22.38 -8.77
C ALA A 353 18.89 -21.30 -7.70
N VAL A 354 17.63 -20.96 -7.40
CA VAL A 354 17.24 -19.97 -6.37
C VAL A 354 17.03 -20.59 -4.98
N GLY A 355 17.22 -21.91 -4.83
CA GLY A 355 17.12 -22.59 -3.54
C GLY A 355 15.70 -22.72 -2.99
N LYS A 356 14.67 -22.62 -3.85
CA LYS A 356 13.27 -22.88 -3.50
C LYS A 356 12.91 -24.28 -3.99
N HIS A 357 12.68 -25.21 -3.08
CA HIS A 357 12.15 -26.54 -3.40
C HIS A 357 10.62 -26.53 -3.29
N SER A 358 9.95 -27.24 -4.19
CA SER A 358 8.54 -27.58 -4.05
C SER A 358 8.29 -28.55 -2.89
#